data_AF-F4XAM6-F1
#
_entry.id   AF-F4XAM6-F1
#
_cell.length_a   1.000
_cell.length_b   1.000
_cell.length_c   1.000
_cell.angle_alpha   90.00
_cell.angle_beta   90.00
_cell.angle_gamma   90.00
#
_symmetry.space_group_name_H-M   'P 1'
#
loop_
_entity.id
_entity.type
_entity.pdbx_description
1 polymer ?
#
loop_
_entity_poly.entity_id
_entity_poly.type
_entity_poly.pdbx_seq_one_letter_code
_entity_poly.pdbx_strand_id
1 'polypeptide(L)'
;MAKRCIFCGKEYGLFGGGMVLCGDTDEPVCSNCVDELTPLSPTERAERALATGRALYPDELQKFLNRERILQAKKQARLERAHQAIRTDKTCLRCGGPMEKYGTKIFHLGDEGLLGPVARDGLFASWLTAEIIRCAQCGKAEFYLPEPPELPNIPDEEEEPVTCPVCGTRHSPLIGCPNCAMKQATSPRSGNTQTGTKPPWEK
;
A
#
# COMPACT_ATOMS: atom_id res chain seq x y z
N MET A 1 -33.70 14.99 53.57
CA MET A 1 -34.38 13.98 52.73
C MET A 1 -33.35 12.96 52.29
N ALA A 2 -33.63 11.66 52.40
CA ALA A 2 -32.73 10.64 51.89
C ALA A 2 -32.77 10.65 50.35
N LYS A 3 -31.60 10.57 49.70
CA LYS A 3 -31.51 10.42 48.23
C LYS A 3 -31.48 8.94 47.90
N ARG A 4 -31.96 8.56 46.72
CA ARG A 4 -31.91 7.18 46.22
C ARG A 4 -30.81 7.04 45.18
N CYS A 5 -29.93 6.06 45.33
CA CYS A 5 -28.86 5.80 44.37
C CYS A 5 -29.44 5.29 43.05
N ILE A 6 -29.06 5.90 41.92
CA ILE A 6 -29.58 5.49 40.60
C ILE A 6 -29.07 4.11 40.16
N PHE A 7 -27.94 3.64 40.69
CA PHE A 7 -27.34 2.36 40.30
C PHE A 7 -27.90 1.20 41.11
N CYS A 8 -27.77 1.22 42.44
CA CYS A 8 -28.21 0.12 43.31
C CYS A 8 -29.62 0.31 43.89
N GLY A 9 -30.23 1.50 43.75
CA GLY A 9 -31.57 1.78 44.26
C GLY A 9 -31.68 1.93 45.78
N LYS A 10 -30.57 1.84 46.52
CA LYS A 10 -30.55 2.04 47.99
C LYS A 10 -30.68 3.53 48.33
N GLU A 11 -31.43 3.82 49.38
CA GLU A 11 -31.49 5.16 49.96
C GLU A 11 -30.22 5.45 50.79
N TYR A 12 -29.76 6.70 50.75
CA TYR A 12 -28.60 7.15 51.50
C TYR A 12 -28.81 8.57 52.05
N GLY A 13 -28.25 8.81 53.23
CA GLY A 13 -28.30 10.08 53.93
C GLY A 13 -27.23 11.08 53.47
N LEU A 14 -27.11 12.21 54.19
CA LEU A 14 -26.27 13.34 53.82
C LEU A 14 -24.77 13.00 53.60
N PHE A 15 -24.26 11.97 54.29
CA PHE A 15 -22.86 11.52 54.22
C PHE A 15 -22.69 10.17 53.50
N GLY A 16 -23.77 9.59 52.96
CA GLY A 16 -23.78 8.23 52.40
C GLY A 16 -23.63 8.16 50.88
N GLY A 17 -23.32 9.27 50.21
CA GLY A 17 -23.19 9.32 48.76
C GLY A 17 -22.87 10.70 48.22
N GLY A 18 -22.86 10.81 46.91
CA GLY A 18 -22.48 12.01 46.17
C GLY A 18 -23.19 12.11 44.82
N MET A 19 -22.65 12.97 43.96
CA MET A 19 -23.04 13.09 42.56
C MET A 19 -21.91 12.54 41.71
N VAL A 20 -22.26 11.83 40.64
CA VAL A 20 -21.29 11.27 39.69
C VAL A 20 -21.71 11.69 38.30
N LEU A 21 -20.76 12.24 37.54
CA LEU A 21 -20.97 12.62 36.15
C LEU A 21 -21.25 11.38 35.29
N CYS A 22 -22.47 11.26 34.77
CA CYS A 22 -22.88 10.25 33.81
C CYS A 22 -23.13 10.98 32.49
N GLY A 23 -22.31 10.73 31.47
CA GLY A 23 -22.34 11.54 30.25
C GLY A 23 -22.02 13.01 30.53
N ASP A 24 -23.01 13.88 30.40
CA ASP A 24 -22.95 15.32 30.69
C ASP A 24 -23.84 15.76 31.87
N THR A 25 -24.44 14.82 32.61
CA THR A 25 -25.31 15.11 33.76
C THR A 25 -24.76 14.55 35.07
N ASP A 26 -25.04 15.24 36.17
CA ASP A 26 -24.71 14.78 37.52
C ASP A 26 -25.86 13.92 38.07
N GLU A 27 -25.55 12.66 38.40
CA GLU A 27 -26.52 11.69 38.91
C GLU A 27 -26.25 11.29 40.36
N PRO A 28 -27.28 11.07 41.19
CA PRO A 28 -27.11 10.73 42.61
C PRO A 28 -26.71 9.26 42.82
N VAL A 29 -25.59 9.06 43.52
CA VAL A 29 -24.99 7.73 43.75
C VAL A 29 -24.56 7.56 45.21
N CYS A 30 -24.75 6.36 45.79
CA CYS A 30 -24.23 6.04 47.13
C CYS A 30 -22.71 5.78 47.11
N SER A 31 -22.03 5.95 48.24
CA SER A 31 -20.56 5.82 48.34
C SER A 31 -20.02 4.53 47.71
N ASN A 32 -20.65 3.38 47.98
CA ASN A 32 -20.18 2.10 47.47
C ASN A 32 -20.23 2.00 45.94
N CYS A 33 -21.25 2.60 45.31
CA CYS A 33 -21.34 2.61 43.86
C CYS A 33 -20.39 3.64 43.24
N VAL A 34 -20.02 4.71 43.95
CA VAL A 34 -19.02 5.67 43.45
C VAL A 34 -17.69 4.98 43.18
N ASP A 35 -17.22 4.13 44.10
CA ASP A 35 -15.96 3.41 43.97
C ASP A 35 -15.95 2.50 42.73
N GLU A 36 -17.07 1.83 42.45
CA GLU A 36 -17.22 0.95 41.28
C GLU A 36 -17.31 1.72 39.95
N LEU A 37 -17.83 2.95 39.97
CA LEU A 37 -18.05 3.76 38.77
C LEU A 37 -16.89 4.67 38.42
N THR A 38 -16.04 5.01 39.40
CA THR A 38 -14.86 5.87 39.21
C THR A 38 -13.93 5.44 38.06
N PRO A 39 -13.61 4.15 37.85
CA PRO A 39 -12.75 3.75 36.74
C PRO A 39 -13.42 3.84 35.35
N LEU A 40 -14.74 4.06 35.29
CA LEU A 40 -15.49 4.04 34.04
C LEU A 40 -15.51 5.41 33.36
N SER A 41 -15.52 5.40 32.04
CA SER A 41 -15.73 6.61 31.25
C SER A 41 -17.13 7.22 31.50
N PRO A 42 -17.32 8.53 31.27
CA PRO A 42 -18.65 9.14 31.34
C PRO A 42 -19.69 8.44 30.45
N THR A 43 -19.29 7.95 29.28
CA THR A 43 -20.16 7.21 28.35
C THR A 43 -20.64 5.89 28.94
N GLU A 44 -19.73 5.07 29.50
CA GLU A 44 -20.11 3.81 30.15
C GLU A 44 -21.01 4.05 31.36
N ARG A 45 -20.76 5.11 32.13
CA ARG A 45 -21.62 5.49 33.25
C ARG A 45 -23.03 5.88 32.80
N ALA A 46 -23.16 6.66 31.71
CA ALA A 46 -24.45 7.01 31.13
C ALA A 46 -25.23 5.78 30.63
N GLU A 47 -24.56 4.85 29.94
CA GLU A 47 -25.18 3.59 29.49
C GLU A 47 -25.70 2.77 30.67
N ARG A 48 -24.89 2.60 31.71
CA ARG A 48 -25.31 1.87 32.92
C ARG A 48 -26.42 2.59 33.68
N ALA A 49 -26.38 3.91 33.77
CA ALA A 49 -27.42 4.72 34.41
C ALA A 49 -28.77 4.58 33.70
N LEU A 50 -28.78 4.60 32.37
CA LEU A 50 -29.99 4.34 31.58
C LEU A 50 -30.49 2.90 31.76
N ALA A 51 -29.59 1.93 31.77
CA ALA A 51 -29.94 0.52 31.95
C ALA A 51 -30.61 0.23 33.31
N THR A 52 -30.38 1.06 34.34
CA THR A 52 -31.05 0.86 35.63
C THR A 52 -32.50 1.33 35.63
N GLY A 53 -32.90 2.17 34.67
CA GLY A 53 -34.22 2.81 34.63
C GLY A 53 -34.46 3.82 35.76
N ARG A 54 -33.42 4.24 36.49
CA ARG A 54 -33.53 5.15 37.64
C ARG A 54 -32.77 6.46 37.47
N ALA A 55 -32.19 6.71 36.30
CA ALA A 55 -31.52 7.97 36.00
C ALA A 55 -32.48 9.15 36.23
N LEU A 56 -31.96 10.24 36.79
CA LEU A 56 -32.71 11.46 37.02
C LEU A 56 -32.99 12.19 35.70
N TYR A 57 -32.04 12.14 34.77
CA TYR A 57 -32.14 12.81 33.46
C TYR A 57 -31.98 11.83 32.28
N PRO A 58 -32.88 10.85 32.13
CA PRO A 58 -32.73 9.81 31.11
C PRO A 58 -32.71 10.36 29.67
N ASP A 59 -33.51 11.39 29.38
CA ASP A 59 -33.53 12.01 28.06
C ASP A 59 -32.21 12.73 27.71
N GLU A 60 -31.56 13.32 28.72
CA GLU A 60 -30.27 14.00 28.54
C GLU A 60 -29.14 13.00 28.31
N LEU A 61 -29.08 11.95 29.14
CA LEU A 61 -28.16 10.83 28.95
C LEU A 61 -28.31 10.20 27.56
N GLN A 62 -29.55 10.01 27.09
CA GLN A 62 -29.80 9.45 25.77
C GLN A 62 -29.33 10.40 24.64
N LYS A 63 -29.52 11.71 24.79
CA LYS A 63 -29.00 12.72 23.85
C LYS A 63 -27.47 12.72 23.82
N PHE A 64 -26.82 12.62 24.98
CA PHE A 64 -25.36 12.50 25.09
C PHE A 64 -24.84 11.28 24.32
N LEU A 65 -25.39 10.10 24.59
CA LEU A 65 -24.95 8.86 23.93
C LEU A 65 -25.18 8.89 22.41
N ASN A 66 -26.30 9.48 21.96
CA ASN A 66 -26.56 9.65 20.54
C ASN A 66 -25.54 10.60 19.89
N ARG A 67 -25.15 11.68 20.57
CA ARG A 67 -24.11 12.60 20.11
C ARG A 67 -22.77 11.89 19.98
N GLU A 68 -22.37 11.12 21.00
CA GLU A 68 -21.13 10.34 20.97
C GLU A 68 -21.12 9.35 19.80
N ARG A 69 -22.22 8.62 19.57
CA ARG A 69 -22.35 7.70 18.42
C ARG A 69 -22.18 8.43 17.09
N ILE A 70 -22.80 9.60 16.93
CA ILE A 70 -22.68 10.42 15.72
C ILE A 70 -21.23 10.90 15.54
N LEU A 71 -20.57 11.36 16.61
CA LEU A 71 -19.18 11.80 16.56
C LEU A 71 -18.23 10.67 16.20
N GLN A 72 -18.41 9.49 16.80
CA GLN A 72 -17.65 8.29 16.47
C GLN A 72 -17.85 7.87 15.01
N ALA A 73 -19.09 7.83 14.52
CA ALA A 73 -19.40 7.53 13.13
C ALA A 73 -18.76 8.54 12.17
N LYS A 74 -18.82 9.84 12.48
CA LYS A 74 -18.15 10.89 11.69
C LYS A 74 -16.63 10.72 11.68
N LYS A 75 -16.03 10.38 12.82
CA LYS A 75 -14.59 10.12 12.93
C LYS A 75 -14.18 8.90 12.09
N GLN A 76 -14.93 7.81 12.17
CA GLN A 76 -14.71 6.61 11.37
C GLN A 76 -14.85 6.91 9.87
N ALA A 77 -15.92 7.58 9.45
CA ALA A 77 -16.12 7.97 8.05
C ALA A 77 -14.99 8.89 7.53
N ARG A 78 -14.47 9.81 8.37
CA ARG A 78 -13.32 10.64 8.02
C ARG A 78 -12.05 9.81 7.84
N LEU A 79 -11.78 8.87 8.74
CA LEU A 79 -10.63 7.96 8.64
C LEU A 79 -10.73 7.11 7.38
N GLU A 80 -11.91 6.54 7.11
CA GLU A 80 -12.13 5.72 5.91
C GLU A 80 -11.90 6.53 4.62
N ARG A 81 -12.44 7.76 4.54
CA ARG A 81 -12.16 8.67 3.40
C ARG A 81 -10.67 8.99 3.26
N ALA A 82 -9.96 9.17 4.37
CA ALA A 82 -8.53 9.41 4.35
C ALA A 82 -7.75 8.19 3.80
N HIS A 83 -8.09 6.98 4.26
CA HIS A 83 -7.53 5.73 3.73
C HIS A 83 -7.85 5.56 2.23
N GLN A 84 -9.09 5.82 1.81
CA GLN A 84 -9.49 5.77 0.41
C GLN A 84 -8.70 6.76 -0.47
N ALA A 85 -8.42 7.97 0.03
CA ALA A 85 -7.68 8.99 -0.72
C ALA A 85 -6.20 8.62 -0.95
N ILE A 86 -5.60 7.82 -0.08
CA ILE A 86 -4.21 7.35 -0.23
C ILE A 86 -4.11 5.95 -0.81
N ARG A 87 -5.23 5.25 -1.05
CA ARG A 87 -5.24 3.91 -1.60
C ARG A 87 -4.71 3.89 -3.03
N THR A 88 -3.91 2.88 -3.34
CA THR A 88 -3.40 2.62 -4.69
C THR A 88 -4.21 1.52 -5.38
N ASP A 89 -3.98 1.32 -6.68
CA ASP A 89 -4.50 0.23 -7.49
C ASP A 89 -3.83 -1.13 -7.17
N LYS A 90 -2.79 -1.14 -6.34
CA LYS A 90 -1.98 -2.32 -6.05
C LYS A 90 -2.49 -3.11 -4.85
N THR A 91 -2.26 -4.41 -4.90
CA THR A 91 -2.57 -5.36 -3.83
C THR A 91 -1.29 -5.95 -3.24
N CYS A 92 -1.31 -6.19 -1.93
CA CYS A 92 -0.14 -6.69 -1.23
C CYS A 92 0.12 -8.15 -1.62
N LEU A 93 1.27 -8.41 -2.24
CA LEU A 93 1.66 -9.76 -2.64
C LEU A 93 1.88 -10.73 -1.46
N ARG A 94 1.96 -10.23 -0.21
CA ARG A 94 2.11 -11.08 0.99
C ARG A 94 0.77 -11.52 1.59
N CYS A 95 -0.23 -10.65 1.65
CA CYS A 95 -1.49 -10.93 2.35
C CYS A 95 -2.77 -10.59 1.56
N GLY A 96 -2.65 -10.09 0.33
CA GLY A 96 -3.78 -9.66 -0.50
C GLY A 96 -4.41 -8.31 -0.09
N GLY A 97 -3.93 -7.68 0.99
CA GLY A 97 -4.46 -6.42 1.51
C GLY A 97 -4.23 -5.22 0.59
N PRO A 98 -4.98 -4.11 0.77
CA PRO A 98 -4.79 -2.89 -0.01
C PRO A 98 -3.44 -2.24 0.29
N MET A 99 -2.81 -1.69 -0.75
CA MET A 99 -1.60 -0.88 -0.64
C MET A 99 -1.95 0.60 -0.65
N GLU A 100 -1.38 1.37 0.28
CA GLU A 100 -1.61 2.80 0.48
C GLU A 100 -0.32 3.59 0.26
N LYS A 101 -0.43 4.80 -0.30
CA LYS A 101 0.68 5.73 -0.49
C LYS A 101 1.24 6.14 0.87
N TYR A 102 2.52 5.88 1.07
CA TYR A 102 3.28 6.35 2.23
C TYR A 102 4.05 7.64 1.91
N GLY A 103 4.29 7.89 0.62
CA GLY A 103 4.91 9.10 0.09
C GLY A 103 6.37 8.91 -0.31
N THR A 104 6.97 9.98 -0.80
CA THR A 104 8.36 10.00 -1.27
C THR A 104 9.32 10.19 -0.10
N LYS A 105 10.37 9.36 -0.03
CA LYS A 105 11.44 9.46 0.97
C LYS A 105 12.80 9.49 0.29
N ILE A 106 13.74 10.12 0.97
CA ILE A 106 15.14 10.20 0.56
C ILE A 106 15.94 9.30 1.50
N PHE A 107 16.67 8.36 0.94
CA PHE A 107 17.54 7.42 1.65
C PHE A 107 19.00 7.80 1.41
N HIS A 108 19.81 7.77 2.45
CA HIS A 108 21.26 7.83 2.31
C HIS A 108 21.76 6.43 1.97
N LEU A 109 22.40 6.24 0.81
CA LEU A 109 22.87 4.92 0.37
C LEU A 109 24.18 4.48 1.03
N GLY A 110 24.86 5.40 1.74
CA GLY A 110 26.03 5.05 2.53
C GLY A 110 27.21 4.63 1.67
N ASP A 111 27.86 5.61 1.04
CA ASP A 111 29.15 5.33 0.40
C ASP A 111 30.24 5.18 1.48
N GLU A 112 30.82 3.98 1.58
CA GLU A 112 32.13 3.82 2.19
C GLU A 112 33.16 4.38 1.21
N GLY A 113 33.40 5.69 1.28
CA GLY A 113 34.51 6.32 0.56
C GLY A 113 35.86 5.75 1.01
N LEU A 114 36.88 5.86 0.15
CA LEU A 114 38.28 5.46 0.38
C LEU A 114 38.91 6.07 1.66
N LEU A 115 38.26 7.04 2.30
CA LEU A 115 38.72 7.78 3.48
C LEU A 115 37.76 7.70 4.69
N GLY A 116 36.95 6.63 4.79
CA GLY A 116 36.15 6.35 5.98
C GLY A 116 35.02 7.36 6.26
N PRO A 117 34.36 7.29 7.44
CA PRO A 117 33.03 7.86 7.69
C PRO A 117 32.93 9.40 7.73
N VAL A 118 33.97 10.12 7.34
CA VAL A 118 34.15 11.56 7.63
C VAL A 118 33.68 12.46 6.49
N ALA A 119 33.34 11.91 5.31
CA ALA A 119 32.72 12.66 4.21
C ALA A 119 31.18 12.69 4.32
N ARG A 120 30.63 12.74 5.54
CA ARG A 120 29.17 12.73 5.80
C ARG A 120 28.42 13.93 5.21
N ASP A 121 29.12 15.01 4.85
CA ASP A 121 28.49 16.26 4.39
C ASP A 121 29.05 16.80 3.05
N GLY A 122 29.80 16.00 2.27
CA GLY A 122 30.60 16.53 1.16
C GLY A 122 30.32 15.92 -0.21
N LEU A 123 29.44 16.53 -0.98
CA LEU A 123 29.38 16.55 -2.47
C LEU A 123 29.20 15.21 -3.25
N PHE A 124 29.32 14.04 -2.62
CA PHE A 124 29.29 12.73 -3.30
C PHE A 124 28.46 11.65 -2.59
N ALA A 125 27.69 12.01 -1.56
CA ALA A 125 26.76 11.07 -0.94
C ALA A 125 25.66 10.71 -1.94
N SER A 126 25.60 9.45 -2.35
CA SER A 126 24.51 8.95 -3.18
C SER A 126 23.20 8.93 -2.37
N TRP A 127 22.26 9.78 -2.75
CA TRP A 127 20.93 9.86 -2.14
C TRP A 127 19.92 9.20 -3.06
N LEU A 128 19.13 8.26 -2.53
CA LEU A 128 18.08 7.57 -3.27
C LEU A 128 16.73 8.16 -2.92
N THR A 129 16.07 8.76 -3.91
CA THR A 129 14.66 9.15 -3.77
C THR A 129 13.78 7.99 -4.22
N ALA A 130 12.89 7.53 -3.34
CA ALA A 130 11.93 6.47 -3.66
C ALA A 130 10.51 6.84 -3.21
N GLU A 131 9.53 6.60 -4.08
CA GLU A 131 8.13 6.57 -3.68
C GLU A 131 7.85 5.27 -2.93
N ILE A 132 7.21 5.38 -1.77
CA ILE A 132 6.90 4.24 -0.93
C ILE A 132 5.41 4.05 -0.88
N ILE A 133 4.98 2.80 -1.07
CA ILE A 133 3.63 2.35 -0.75
C ILE A 133 3.71 1.24 0.29
N ARG A 134 2.71 1.17 1.17
CA ARG A 134 2.68 0.23 2.29
C ARG A 134 1.33 -0.46 2.41
N CYS A 135 1.34 -1.74 2.75
CA CYS A 135 0.14 -2.50 3.03
C CYS A 135 -0.50 -2.04 4.34
N ALA A 136 -1.79 -1.68 4.30
CA ALA A 136 -2.54 -1.27 5.49
C ALA A 136 -2.74 -2.40 6.52
N GLN A 137 -2.64 -3.66 6.09
CA GLN A 137 -2.89 -4.84 6.94
C GLN A 137 -1.61 -5.40 7.57
N CYS A 138 -0.62 -5.79 6.75
CA CYS A 138 0.60 -6.48 7.23
C CYS A 138 1.84 -5.58 7.28
N GLY A 139 1.75 -4.34 6.76
CA GLY A 139 2.85 -3.38 6.78
C GLY A 139 3.97 -3.62 5.77
N LYS A 140 3.89 -4.62 4.88
CA LYS A 140 4.83 -4.78 3.75
C LYS A 140 4.93 -3.47 2.97
N ALA A 141 6.14 -3.00 2.73
CA ALA A 141 6.42 -1.83 1.91
C ALA A 141 7.00 -2.22 0.55
N GLU A 142 6.75 -1.39 -0.45
CA GLU A 142 7.37 -1.46 -1.78
C GLU A 142 7.94 -0.10 -2.12
N PHE A 143 9.11 -0.10 -2.74
CA PHE A 143 9.86 1.09 -3.12
C PHE A 143 9.85 1.20 -4.63
N TYR A 144 9.46 2.38 -5.12
CA TYR A 144 9.38 2.72 -6.52
C TYR A 144 10.41 3.81 -6.79
N LEU A 145 11.38 3.47 -7.64
CA LEU A 145 12.41 4.40 -8.08
C LEU A 145 11.88 5.19 -9.28
N PRO A 146 12.03 6.52 -9.31
CA PRO A 146 11.47 7.36 -10.37
C PRO A 146 12.19 7.18 -11.71
N GLU A 147 13.50 6.88 -11.67
CA GLU A 147 14.34 6.74 -12.86
C GLU A 147 14.65 5.27 -13.13
N PRO A 148 14.50 4.81 -14.39
CA PRO A 148 14.98 3.49 -14.79
C PRO A 148 16.50 3.43 -14.67
N PRO A 149 17.08 2.24 -14.45
CA PRO A 149 18.54 2.11 -14.42
C PRO A 149 19.13 2.52 -15.78
N GLU A 150 20.26 3.21 -15.75
CA GLU A 150 21.08 3.40 -16.95
C GLU A 150 21.53 2.03 -17.44
N LEU A 151 21.08 1.64 -18.64
CA LEU A 151 21.52 0.41 -19.25
C LEU A 151 22.91 0.62 -19.87
N PRO A 152 23.83 -0.34 -19.70
CA PRO A 152 25.09 -0.26 -20.43
C PRO A 152 24.79 -0.24 -21.93
N ASN A 153 25.49 0.64 -22.65
CA ASN A 153 25.51 0.60 -24.10
C ASN A 153 26.24 -0.69 -24.49
N ILE A 154 25.47 -1.74 -24.80
CA ILE A 154 26.01 -2.94 -25.43
C ILE A 154 26.21 -2.49 -26.88
N PRO A 155 27.47 -2.34 -27.36
CA PRO A 155 27.68 -2.00 -28.75
C PRO A 155 26.95 -3.06 -29.58
N ASP A 156 26.15 -2.62 -30.55
CA ASP A 156 25.71 -3.51 -31.62
C ASP A 156 27.01 -4.11 -32.16
N GLU A 157 27.22 -5.42 -32.01
CA GLU A 157 28.34 -6.09 -32.67
C GLU A 157 28.15 -5.77 -34.15
N GLU A 158 28.98 -4.87 -34.70
CA GLU A 158 28.91 -4.50 -36.10
C GLU A 158 29.07 -5.79 -36.90
N GLU A 159 27.97 -6.31 -37.44
CA GLU A 159 27.98 -7.55 -38.20
C GLU A 159 28.98 -7.40 -39.34
N GLU A 160 30.14 -8.05 -39.23
CA GLU A 160 31.16 -7.98 -40.26
C GLU A 160 30.56 -8.50 -41.58
N PRO A 161 30.44 -7.65 -42.63
CA PRO A 161 29.74 -8.04 -43.83
C PRO A 161 30.55 -9.12 -44.57
N VAL A 162 29.91 -10.27 -44.80
CA VAL A 162 30.52 -11.39 -45.53
C VAL A 162 30.49 -11.13 -47.04
N THR A 163 31.50 -11.61 -47.76
CA THR A 163 31.56 -11.51 -49.22
C THR A 163 30.94 -12.77 -49.85
N CYS A 164 29.92 -12.60 -50.69
CA CYS A 164 29.30 -13.73 -51.38
C CYS A 164 30.31 -14.45 -52.29
N PRO A 165 30.50 -15.78 -52.14
CA PRO A 165 31.47 -16.52 -52.97
C PRO A 165 31.04 -16.65 -54.44
N VAL A 166 29.77 -16.40 -54.76
CA VAL A 166 29.22 -16.55 -56.12
C VAL A 166 29.37 -15.28 -56.93
N CYS A 167 29.03 -14.12 -56.35
CA CYS A 167 28.98 -12.84 -57.09
C CYS A 167 29.88 -11.75 -56.51
N GLY A 168 30.61 -12.01 -55.42
CA GLY A 168 31.52 -11.05 -54.79
C GLY A 168 30.85 -9.89 -54.05
N THR A 169 29.51 -9.87 -53.93
CA THR A 169 28.79 -8.80 -53.24
C THR A 169 28.88 -8.97 -51.72
N ARG A 170 29.20 -7.90 -50.99
CA ARG A 170 29.17 -7.88 -49.52
C ARG A 170 27.73 -7.79 -49.00
N HIS A 171 27.36 -8.60 -48.01
CA HIS A 171 26.03 -8.60 -47.37
C HIS A 171 26.11 -9.12 -45.92
N SER A 172 25.03 -8.94 -45.15
CA SER A 172 24.94 -9.49 -43.78
C SER A 172 25.03 -11.02 -43.79
N PRO A 173 25.72 -11.64 -42.80
CA PRO A 173 25.77 -13.09 -42.64
C PRO A 173 24.41 -13.72 -42.27
N LEU A 174 23.47 -12.93 -41.75
CA LEU A 174 22.14 -13.40 -41.33
C LEU A 174 21.21 -13.70 -42.51
N ILE A 175 21.55 -13.24 -43.71
CA ILE A 175 20.74 -13.44 -44.92
C ILE A 175 21.57 -14.06 -46.04
N GLY A 176 20.91 -14.86 -46.89
CA GLY A 176 21.51 -15.29 -48.16
C GLY A 176 21.81 -14.11 -49.08
N CYS A 177 22.74 -14.27 -50.03
CA CYS A 177 23.17 -13.17 -50.89
C CYS A 177 21.99 -12.55 -51.68
N PRO A 178 21.62 -11.29 -51.40
CA PRO A 178 20.44 -10.68 -52.02
C PRO A 178 20.62 -10.48 -53.53
N ASN A 179 21.85 -10.23 -53.98
CA ASN A 179 22.16 -10.03 -55.40
C ASN A 179 22.04 -11.34 -56.19
N CYS A 180 22.47 -12.48 -55.64
CA CYS A 180 22.28 -13.79 -56.27
C CYS A 180 20.79 -14.18 -56.31
N ALA A 181 20.05 -13.93 -55.22
CA ALA A 181 18.62 -14.17 -55.17
C ALA A 181 17.86 -13.37 -56.25
N MET A 182 18.19 -12.08 -56.42
CA MET A 182 17.62 -11.22 -57.46
C MET A 182 17.94 -11.69 -58.89
N LYS A 183 19.17 -12.14 -59.15
CA LYS A 183 19.57 -12.68 -60.47
C LYS A 183 18.89 -14.00 -60.79
N GLN A 184 18.66 -14.85 -59.79
CA GLN A 184 17.87 -16.07 -59.97
C GLN A 184 16.40 -15.77 -60.23
N ALA A 185 15.84 -14.75 -59.57
CA ALA A 185 14.46 -14.33 -59.77
C ALA A 185 14.21 -13.67 -61.14
N THR A 186 15.21 -12.97 -61.70
CA THR A 186 15.12 -12.27 -63.00
C THR A 186 15.60 -13.10 -64.19
N SER A 187 16.26 -14.24 -63.96
CA SER A 187 16.59 -15.17 -65.04
C SER A 187 15.31 -15.82 -65.57
N PRO A 188 15.03 -15.77 -66.89
CA PRO A 188 13.87 -16.46 -67.44
C PRO A 188 14.01 -17.95 -67.15
N ARG A 189 13.03 -18.52 -66.44
CA ARG A 189 12.90 -19.98 -66.30
C ARG A 189 12.76 -20.56 -67.71
N SER A 190 13.86 -21.04 -68.28
CA SER A 190 13.79 -22.00 -69.37
C SER A 190 13.15 -23.25 -68.78
N GLY A 191 11.87 -23.44 -69.09
CA GLY A 191 11.18 -24.68 -68.82
C GLY A 191 11.88 -25.77 -69.60
N ASN A 192 12.62 -26.64 -68.91
CA ASN A 192 12.99 -27.93 -69.47
C ASN A 192 12.59 -29.01 -68.47
N THR A 193 11.52 -29.70 -68.83
CA THR A 193 11.10 -30.95 -68.20
C THR A 193 12.15 -32.01 -68.52
N GLN A 194 12.85 -32.55 -67.52
CA GLN A 194 13.51 -33.85 -67.63
C GLN A 194 13.65 -34.53 -66.25
N THR A 195 12.74 -35.48 -66.03
CA THR A 195 12.91 -36.80 -65.42
C THR A 195 14.11 -37.08 -64.50
N GLY A 196 13.79 -37.24 -63.21
CA GLY A 196 14.16 -38.38 -62.35
C GLY A 196 15.62 -38.81 -62.21
N THR A 197 16.19 -38.65 -61.01
CA THR A 197 16.82 -39.76 -60.27
C THR A 197 16.77 -39.48 -58.77
N LYS A 198 16.30 -40.45 -57.98
CA LYS A 198 16.27 -40.37 -56.51
C LYS A 198 17.71 -40.40 -55.95
N PRO A 199 18.05 -39.60 -54.92
CA PRO A 199 19.37 -39.64 -54.31
C PRO A 199 19.60 -40.92 -53.46
N PRO A 200 20.86 -41.39 -53.34
CA PRO A 200 21.21 -42.78 -53.02
C PRO A 200 21.21 -43.16 -51.52
N TRP A 201 20.61 -42.38 -50.62
CA TRP A 201 20.54 -42.71 -49.19
C TRP A 201 19.16 -43.17 -48.71
N GLU A 202 18.23 -43.45 -49.63
CA GLU A 202 17.09 -44.33 -49.30
C GLU A 202 17.52 -45.80 -49.39
N LYS A 203 18.03 -46.31 -48.27
CA LYS A 203 17.79 -47.67 -47.77
C LYS A 203 17.58 -47.59 -46.27
#